data_AF-A0A7V0IG59-F1
#
_entry.id   AF-A0A7V0IG59-F1
#
_cell.length_a   1.000
_cell.length_b   1.000
_cell.length_c   1.000
_cell.angle_alpha   90.00
_cell.angle_beta   90.00
_cell.angle_gamma   90.00
#
_symmetry.space_group_name_H-M   'P 1'
#
loop_
_entity.id
_entity.type
_entity.pdbx_description
1 polymer ?
#
loop_
_entity_poly.entity_id
_entity_poly.type
_entity_poly.pdbx_seq_one_letter_code
_entity_poly.pdbx_strand_id
1 'polypeptide(L)'
;GYEILKSIQFPWDIATIVRQHHERLDGSGYPDGLVGDQILFEAKIIAVADVVEAISSHRPYRPALGIDVALAEIRKNAGKLYDPAVVEACVAVFESGFEW
;
A
#
# COMPACT_ATOMS: atom_id res chain seq x y z
N GLY A 1 -14.84 1.34 -1.85
CA GLY A 1 -14.32 1.55 -3.22
C GLY A 1 -14.95 0.60 -4.21
N TYR A 2 -14.73 -0.71 -4.06
CA TYR A 2 -15.15 -1.76 -4.99
C TYR A 2 -16.57 -1.61 -5.56
N GLU A 3 -17.59 -1.51 -4.71
CA GLU A 3 -19.01 -1.45 -5.13
C GLU A 3 -19.36 -0.28 -6.05
N ILE A 4 -18.64 0.84 -5.91
CA ILE A 4 -18.82 2.03 -6.75
C ILE A 4 -18.13 1.86 -8.10
N LEU A 5 -16.96 1.22 -8.10
CA LEU A 5 -16.08 1.13 -9.28
C LEU A 5 -16.40 -0.09 -10.16
N LYS A 6 -17.02 -1.15 -9.61
CA LYS A 6 -17.26 -2.41 -10.34
C LYS A 6 -18.18 -2.28 -11.56
N SER A 7 -18.98 -1.22 -11.64
CA SER A 7 -19.88 -0.96 -12.77
C SER A 7 -19.29 -0.02 -13.83
N ILE A 8 -18.11 0.55 -13.58
CA ILE A 8 -17.44 1.47 -14.50
C ILE A 8 -16.43 0.67 -15.33
N GLN A 9 -16.49 0.79 -16.65
CA GLN A 9 -15.50 0.18 -17.53
C GLN A 9 -14.22 1.01 -17.54
N PHE A 10 -13.19 0.47 -16.89
CA PHE A 10 -11.82 0.93 -17.01
C PHE A 10 -11.02 -0.04 -17.91
N PRO A 11 -9.93 0.42 -18.55
CA PRO A 11 -9.01 -0.47 -19.29
C PRO A 11 -8.34 -1.53 -18.41
N TRP A 12 -8.26 -1.28 -17.10
CA TRP A 12 -7.68 -2.17 -16.09
C TRP A 12 -8.69 -2.50 -15.00
N ASP A 13 -8.45 -3.56 -14.23
CA ASP A 13 -9.34 -4.01 -13.15
C ASP A 13 -9.20 -3.17 -11.87
N ILE A 14 -9.50 -1.88 -11.98
CA ILE A 14 -9.39 -0.90 -10.89
C ILE A 14 -10.26 -1.29 -9.69
N ALA A 15 -11.43 -1.88 -9.94
CA ALA A 15 -12.31 -2.30 -8.86
C ALA A 15 -11.62 -3.32 -7.96
N THR A 16 -11.08 -4.39 -8.54
CA THR A 16 -10.38 -5.45 -7.78
C THR A 16 -9.12 -4.91 -7.11
N ILE A 17 -8.35 -4.05 -7.78
CA ILE A 17 -7.19 -3.38 -7.17
C ILE A 17 -7.59 -2.64 -5.89
N VAL A 18 -8.65 -1.83 -5.95
CA VAL A 18 -9.18 -1.09 -4.79
C VAL A 18 -9.81 -2.02 -3.75
N ARG A 19 -10.27 -3.22 -4.10
CA ARG A 19 -10.72 -4.19 -3.10
C ARG A 19 -9.55 -4.77 -2.32
N GLN A 20 -8.45 -5.05 -3.01
CA GLN A 20 -7.32 -5.80 -2.47
C GLN A 20 -6.23 -4.93 -1.82
N HIS A 21 -6.25 -3.59 -1.94
CA HIS A 21 -5.16 -2.74 -1.41
C HIS A 21 -4.96 -2.79 0.12
N HIS A 22 -5.88 -3.42 0.87
CA HIS A 22 -5.72 -3.69 2.29
C HIS A 22 -5.31 -5.14 2.61
N GLU A 23 -5.14 -5.98 1.60
CA GLU A 23 -4.56 -7.31 1.74
C GLU A 23 -3.08 -7.22 2.13
N ARG A 24 -2.57 -8.27 2.80
CA ARG A 24 -1.19 -8.38 3.28
C ARG A 24 -0.61 -9.70 2.82
N LEU A 25 0.69 -9.76 2.52
CA LEU A 25 1.28 -10.99 1.95
C LEU A 25 1.10 -12.24 2.84
N ASP A 26 1.07 -12.06 4.16
CA ASP A 26 0.87 -13.14 5.13
C ASP A 26 -0.60 -13.53 5.37
N GLY A 27 -1.55 -12.90 4.66
CA GLY A 27 -2.99 -13.18 4.79
C GLY A 27 -3.66 -12.53 5.99
N SER A 28 -2.94 -11.68 6.75
CA SER A 28 -3.53 -10.90 7.85
C SER A 28 -4.39 -9.72 7.38
N GLY A 29 -4.39 -9.44 6.08
CA GLY A 29 -5.17 -8.38 5.46
C GLY A 29 -6.64 -8.75 5.23
N TYR A 30 -7.35 -7.84 4.58
CA TYR A 30 -8.79 -7.95 4.34
C TYR A 30 -9.15 -7.33 2.98
N PRO A 31 -10.32 -7.62 2.39
CA PRO A 31 -11.45 -8.40 2.93
C PRO A 31 -11.41 -9.92 2.71
N ASP A 32 -10.58 -10.40 1.80
CA ASP A 32 -10.61 -11.78 1.30
C ASP A 32 -9.52 -12.65 1.95
N GLY A 33 -8.54 -12.04 2.65
CA GLY A 33 -7.48 -12.75 3.36
C GLY A 33 -6.48 -13.39 2.39
N LEU A 34 -6.19 -12.68 1.30
CA LEU A 34 -5.34 -13.17 0.22
C LEU A 34 -3.88 -13.21 0.66
N VAL A 35 -3.11 -14.16 0.10
CA VAL A 35 -1.69 -14.34 0.41
C VAL A 35 -0.81 -14.19 -0.82
N GLY A 36 0.40 -13.64 -0.63
CA GLY A 36 1.45 -13.61 -1.65
C GLY A 36 0.98 -13.14 -3.03
N ASP A 37 1.00 -14.06 -4.00
CA ASP A 37 0.69 -13.80 -5.41
C ASP A 37 -0.80 -13.82 -5.76
N GLN A 38 -1.67 -14.08 -4.78
CA GLN A 38 -3.11 -13.91 -4.95
C GLN A 38 -3.52 -12.42 -5.00
N ILE A 39 -2.67 -11.54 -4.48
CA ILE A 39 -2.87 -10.10 -4.44
C ILE A 39 -2.31 -9.51 -5.74
N LEU A 40 -3.14 -8.72 -6.44
CA LEU A 40 -2.73 -7.99 -7.64
C LEU A 40 -1.52 -7.10 -7.34
N PHE A 41 -0.59 -7.04 -8.28
CA PHE A 41 0.65 -6.29 -8.11
C PHE A 41 0.38 -4.80 -7.89
N GLU A 42 -0.58 -4.24 -8.61
CA GLU A 42 -1.03 -2.86 -8.48
C GLU A 42 -1.65 -2.60 -7.09
N ALA A 43 -2.35 -3.59 -6.51
CA ALA A 43 -2.87 -3.48 -5.15
C ALA A 43 -1.75 -3.48 -4.11
N LYS A 44 -0.68 -4.27 -4.31
CA LYS A 44 0.52 -4.25 -3.46
C LYS A 44 1.20 -2.87 -3.51
N ILE A 45 1.26 -2.22 -4.69
CA ILE A 45 1.78 -0.85 -4.84
C ILE A 45 0.95 0.15 -4.02
N ILE A 46 -0.37 0.13 -4.19
CA ILE A 46 -1.27 1.05 -3.45
C ILE A 46 -1.18 0.78 -1.94
N ALA A 47 -1.08 -0.48 -1.52
CA ALA A 47 -0.98 -0.85 -0.11
C ALA A 47 0.24 -0.21 0.58
N VAL A 48 1.40 -0.18 -0.10
CA VAL A 48 2.61 0.47 0.43
C VAL A 48 2.44 1.99 0.44
N ALA A 49 1.93 2.58 -0.65
CA ALA A 49 1.70 4.02 -0.73
C ALA A 49 0.72 4.52 0.34
N ASP A 50 -0.38 3.79 0.59
CA ASP A 50 -1.38 4.12 1.62
C ASP A 50 -0.77 4.08 3.03
N VAL A 51 0.08 3.09 3.33
CA VAL A 51 0.76 3.01 4.63
C VAL A 51 1.72 4.16 4.84
N VAL A 52 2.51 4.50 3.82
CA VAL A 52 3.45 5.61 3.90
C VAL A 52 2.69 6.90 4.20
N GLU A 53 1.68 7.19 3.39
CA GLU A 53 0.86 8.40 3.55
C GLU A 53 0.12 8.44 4.89
N ALA A 54 -0.41 7.30 5.35
CA ALA A 54 -1.09 7.22 6.62
C ALA A 54 -0.21 7.53 7.84
N ILE A 55 1.09 7.28 7.74
CA ILE A 55 2.07 7.55 8.80
C ILE A 55 2.67 8.95 8.68
N SER A 56 2.96 9.40 7.47
CA SER A 56 3.63 10.69 7.20
C SER A 56 2.69 11.88 7.31
N SER A 57 1.38 11.72 7.09
CA SER A 57 0.45 12.85 7.05
C SER A 57 -0.23 13.18 8.38
N HIS A 58 -0.49 14.47 8.58
CA HIS A 58 -1.19 14.98 9.75
C HIS A 58 -2.68 14.61 9.69
N ARG A 59 -3.21 14.03 10.77
CA ARG A 59 -4.63 13.69 10.90
C ARG A 59 -5.23 14.44 12.09
N PRO A 60 -6.54 14.76 12.10
CA PRO A 60 -7.18 15.54 13.18
C PRO A 60 -6.91 15.03 14.61
N TYR A 61 -6.57 13.75 14.77
CA TYR A 61 -6.33 13.10 16.06
C TYR A 61 -4.90 12.52 16.20
N ARG A 62 -4.02 12.72 15.22
CA ARG A 62 -2.68 12.16 15.22
C ARG A 62 -1.73 13.06 14.41
N PRO A 63 -0.70 13.65 15.04
CA PRO A 63 0.31 14.37 14.29
C PRO A 63 1.06 13.41 13.35
N ALA A 64 1.49 13.95 12.22
CA ALA A 64 2.43 13.29 11.32
C ALA A 64 3.62 12.74 12.11
N LEU A 65 3.97 11.46 11.90
CA LEU A 65 5.17 10.89 12.49
C LEU A 65 6.42 11.15 11.63
N GLY A 66 6.23 11.66 10.41
CA GLY A 66 7.30 11.96 9.47
C GLY A 66 7.62 10.79 8.53
N ILE A 67 8.29 11.12 7.43
CA ILE A 67 8.60 10.17 6.36
C ILE A 67 9.57 9.08 6.81
N ASP A 68 10.55 9.40 7.66
CA ASP A 68 11.53 8.42 8.15
C ASP A 68 10.86 7.27 8.92
N VAL A 69 9.84 7.59 9.72
CA VAL A 69 9.06 6.59 10.46
C VAL A 69 8.24 5.73 9.50
N ALA A 70 7.65 6.33 8.48
CA ALA A 70 6.91 5.63 7.45
C ALA A 70 7.80 4.63 6.67
N LEU A 71 8.97 5.08 6.21
CA LEU A 71 9.94 4.26 5.50
C LEU A 71 10.50 3.13 6.39
N ALA A 72 10.75 3.41 7.68
CA ALA A 72 11.17 2.39 8.63
C ALA A 72 10.09 1.30 8.83
N GLU A 73 8.81 1.68 8.91
CA GLU A 73 7.70 0.73 9.08
C GLU A 73 7.55 -0.22 7.88
N ILE A 74 7.61 0.31 6.65
CA ILE A 74 7.49 -0.53 5.45
C ILE A 74 8.71 -1.43 5.27
N ARG A 75 9.93 -0.95 5.56
CA ARG A 75 11.16 -1.76 5.53
C ARG A 75 11.11 -2.89 6.55
N LYS A 76 10.68 -2.60 7.78
CA LYS A 76 10.57 -3.59 8.86
C LYS A 76 9.64 -4.75 8.51
N ASN A 77 8.59 -4.50 7.74
CA ASN A 77 7.57 -5.48 7.42
C ASN A 77 7.65 -6.00 5.96
N ALA A 78 8.70 -5.64 5.22
CA ALA A 78 8.95 -6.15 3.87
C ALA A 78 9.09 -7.68 3.87
N GLY A 79 8.48 -8.34 2.90
CA GLY A 79 8.46 -9.80 2.79
C GLY A 79 7.50 -10.52 3.75
N LYS A 80 6.91 -9.80 4.71
CA LYS A 80 5.86 -10.31 5.60
C LYS A 80 4.50 -9.70 5.29
N LEU A 81 4.39 -8.38 5.38
CA LEU A 81 3.13 -7.67 5.12
C LEU A 81 3.11 -7.07 3.71
N TYR A 82 4.28 -6.64 3.23
CA TYR A 82 4.44 -5.89 1.99
C TYR A 82 5.39 -6.58 1.02
N ASP A 83 5.14 -6.39 -0.27
CA ASP A 83 6.01 -6.89 -1.33
C ASP A 83 7.39 -6.22 -1.29
N PRO A 84 8.49 -6.98 -1.15
CA PRO A 84 9.83 -6.41 -1.05
C PRO A 84 10.19 -5.49 -2.23
N ALA A 85 9.80 -5.86 -3.45
CA ALA A 85 10.13 -5.08 -4.64
C ALA A 85 9.40 -3.73 -4.65
N VAL A 86 8.16 -3.71 -4.16
CA VAL A 86 7.38 -2.48 -4.02
C VAL A 86 7.96 -1.59 -2.91
N VAL A 87 8.35 -2.18 -1.78
CA VAL A 87 8.98 -1.42 -0.68
C VAL A 87 10.29 -0.80 -1.14
N GLU A 88 11.14 -1.56 -1.84
CA GLU A 88 12.40 -1.08 -2.39
C GLU A 88 12.16 0.08 -3.38
N ALA A 89 11.21 -0.07 -4.30
CA ALA A 89 10.87 0.99 -5.25
C ALA A 89 10.38 2.27 -4.54
N CYS A 90 9.53 2.14 -3.52
CA CYS A 90 9.04 3.28 -2.74
C CYS A 90 10.20 4.00 -2.03
N VAL A 91 11.07 3.24 -1.36
CA VAL A 91 12.27 3.77 -0.70
C VAL A 91 13.18 4.51 -1.67
N ALA A 92 13.47 3.91 -2.83
CA ALA A 92 14.36 4.48 -3.83
C ALA A 92 13.83 5.83 -4.35
N VAL A 93 12.50 5.99 -4.49
CA VAL A 93 11.90 7.27 -4.89
C VAL A 93 12.23 8.37 -3.87
N PHE A 94 12.06 8.13 -2.57
CA PHE A 94 12.40 9.12 -1.54
C PHE A 94 13.91 9.39 -1.46
N GLU A 95 14.75 8.36 -1.61
CA GLU A 95 16.20 8.53 -1.63
C GLU A 95 16.69 9.33 -2.85
N SER A 96 15.93 9.33 -3.95
CA SER A 96 16.22 10.15 -5.13
C SER A 96 15.88 11.64 -4.99
N GLY A 97 15.41 12.07 -3.81
CA GLY A 97 15.10 13.47 -3.51
C GLY A 97 13.64 13.84 -3.79
N PHE A 98 12.73 12.86 -3.80
CA PHE A 98 11.31 13.16 -3.81
C PHE A 98 10.91 13.84 -2.50
N GLU A 99 10.32 15.04 -2.59
CA GLU A 99 9.77 15.79 -1.47
C GLU A 99 8.24 15.82 -1.57
N TRP A 100 7.57 15.66 -0.41
CA TRP A 100 6.13 15.55 -0.24
C TRP A 100 5.51 16.88 0.22
#